data_AF-A0A0A2A7J6-F1
#
_entry.id   AF-A0A0A2A7J6-F1
#
_cell.length_a   1.000
_cell.length_b   1.000
_cell.length_c   1.000
_cell.angle_alpha   90.00
_cell.angle_beta   90.00
_cell.angle_gamma   90.00
#
_symmetry.space_group_name_H-M   'P 1'
#
loop_
_entity.id
_entity.type
_entity.pdbx_description
1 polymer ?
#
loop_
_entity_poly.entity_id
_entity_poly.type
_entity_poly.pdbx_seq_one_letter_code
_entity_poly.pdbx_strand_id
1 'polypeptide(L)' 'MADYSESLIKSLITKVKGYSRFSKAEVEKFCWMAVHEHKHGVLPSEYDIREIDEELYLELLREFKSNI' A
#
# COMPACT_ATOMS: atom_id res chain seq x y z
N MET A 1 -14.42 7.65 8.46
CA MET A 1 -14.08 6.35 7.89
C MET A 1 -14.19 6.55 6.40
N ALA A 2 -13.07 6.88 5.75
CA ALA A 2 -13.02 6.88 4.30
C ALA A 2 -13.41 5.48 3.81
N ASP A 3 -14.53 5.37 3.11
CA ASP A 3 -15.01 4.13 2.50
C ASP A 3 -14.22 3.96 1.20
N TYR A 4 -12.98 3.48 1.26
CA TYR A 4 -12.28 3.15 0.02
C TYR A 4 -12.96 1.92 -0.57
N SER A 5 -13.15 1.94 -1.89
CA SER A 5 -13.78 0.82 -2.55
C SER A 5 -12.96 -0.46 -2.29
N GLU A 6 -13.63 -1.56 -1.92
CA GLU A 6 -13.00 -2.88 -1.79
C GLU A 6 -12.20 -3.26 -3.05
N SER A 7 -12.64 -2.77 -4.22
CA SER A 7 -11.96 -2.95 -5.50
C SER A 7 -10.59 -2.26 -5.53
N LEU A 8 -10.48 -1.06 -4.96
CA LEU A 8 -9.22 -0.33 -4.83
C LEU A 8 -8.28 -1.06 -3.88
N ILE A 9 -8.76 -1.44 -2.70
CA ILE A 9 -7.95 -2.18 -1.72
C ILE A 9 -7.43 -3.49 -2.32
N LYS A 10 -8.29 -4.29 -2.96
CA LYS A 10 -7.88 -5.54 -3.64
C LYS A 10 -6.85 -5.30 -4.75
N SER A 11 -6.99 -4.20 -5.50
CA SER A 11 -6.01 -3.80 -6.52
C SER A 11 -4.65 -3.49 -5.88
N LEU A 12 -4.64 -2.72 -4.79
CA LEU A 12 -3.42 -2.39 -4.05
C LEU A 12 -2.78 -3.62 -3.40
N ILE A 13 -3.56 -4.54 -2.82
CA ILE A 13 -3.06 -5.82 -2.29
C ILE A 13 -2.36 -6.63 -3.39
N THR A 14 -2.98 -6.70 -4.57
CA THR A 14 -2.40 -7.38 -5.74
C THR A 14 -1.07 -6.75 -6.14
N LYS A 15 -1.02 -5.41 -6.12
CA LYS A 15 0.19 -4.63 -6.43
C LYS A 15 1.31 -4.89 -5.42
N VAL A 16 1.00 -4.86 -4.13
CA VAL A 16 1.94 -5.19 -3.05
C VAL A 16 2.56 -6.58 -3.24
N LYS A 17 1.73 -7.58 -3.56
CA LYS A 17 2.19 -8.96 -3.83
C LYS A 17 2.96 -9.07 -5.16
N GLY A 18 2.75 -8.14 -6.09
CA GLY A 18 3.44 -8.09 -7.38
C GLY A 18 4.84 -7.50 -7.31
N TYR A 19 5.25 -6.88 -6.20
CA TYR A 19 6.61 -6.38 -6.06
C TYR A 19 7.62 -7.53 -6.04
N SER A 20 8.63 -7.48 -6.92
CA SER A 20 9.63 -8.54 -7.07
C SER A 20 10.43 -8.83 -5.80
N ARG A 21 10.53 -7.84 -4.91
CA ARG A 21 11.22 -7.93 -3.61
C ARG A 21 10.26 -8.07 -2.43
N PHE A 22 8.96 -8.33 -2.68
CA PHE A 22 7.97 -8.41 -1.64
C PHE A 22 8.38 -9.41 -0.55
N SER A 23 8.33 -8.95 0.70
CA SER A 23 8.59 -9.74 1.89
C SER A 23 7.50 -9.48 2.91
N LYS A 24 6.96 -10.55 3.51
CA LYS A 24 5.97 -10.44 4.59
C LYS A 24 6.52 -9.69 5.80
N ALA A 25 7.83 -9.73 6.03
CA ALA A 25 8.49 -9.00 7.12
C ALA A 25 8.47 -7.48 6.92
N GLU A 26 8.34 -7.01 5.68
CA GLU A 26 8.32 -5.58 5.32
C GLU A 26 6.95 -5.17 4.73
N VAL A 27 5.87 -5.86 5.12
CA VAL A 27 4.53 -5.61 4.57
C VAL A 27 4.10 -4.15 4.72
N GLU A 28 4.43 -3.51 5.83
CA GLU A 28 4.13 -2.09 6.11
C GLU A 28 4.79 -1.18 5.08
N LYS A 29 6.07 -1.43 4.79
CA LYS A 29 6.82 -0.70 3.76
C LYS A 29 6.21 -0.90 2.39
N PHE A 30 5.88 -2.14 2.00
CA PHE A 30 5.30 -2.38 0.67
C PHE A 30 3.89 -1.82 0.53
N CYS A 31 3.05 -1.88 1.56
CA CYS A 31 1.74 -1.23 1.59
C CYS A 31 1.90 0.29 1.44
N TRP A 32 2.83 0.90 2.17
CA TRP A 32 3.14 2.32 2.05
C TRP A 32 3.60 2.68 0.64
N MET A 33 4.49 1.88 0.04
CA MET A 33 4.95 2.07 -1.34
C MET A 33 3.80 2.00 -2.36
N ALA A 34 2.88 1.05 -2.19
CA ALA A 34 1.73 0.91 -3.10
C ALA A 34 0.78 2.11 -3.01
N VAL A 35 0.52 2.62 -1.80
CA VAL A 35 -0.29 3.82 -1.59
C VAL A 35 0.41 5.06 -2.12
N HIS A 36 1.71 5.19 -1.88
CA HIS A 36 2.54 6.26 -2.43
C HIS A 36 2.46 6.29 -3.96
N GLU A 37 2.68 5.14 -4.61
CA GLU A 37 2.61 5.02 -6.06
C GLU A 37 1.20 5.27 -6.59
N HIS A 38 0.16 4.91 -5.84
CA HIS A 38 -1.22 5.22 -6.21
C HIS A 38 -1.52 6.73 -6.14
N LYS A 39 -1.07 7.43 -5.10
CA LYS A 39 -1.29 8.87 -4.91
C LYS A 39 -0.44 9.73 -5.85
N HIS A 40 0.82 9.36 -6.06
CA HIS A 40 1.81 10.17 -6.79
C HIS A 40 2.12 9.65 -8.20
N GLY A 41 1.64 8.46 -8.57
CA GLY A 41 1.92 7.81 -9.85
C GLY A 41 3.35 7.29 -10.00
N VAL A 42 4.18 7.40 -8.95
CA VAL A 42 5.60 7.03 -8.97
C VAL A 42 6.00 6.24 -7.72
N LEU A 43 6.92 5.29 -7.88
CA LEU A 43 7.50 4.59 -6.75
C LEU A 43 8.29 5.56 -5.86
N PRO A 44 8.19 5.43 -4.53
CA PRO A 44 8.98 6.27 -3.64
C PRO A 44 10.46 5.92 -3.80
N SER A 45 11.28 6.96 -3.82
CA SER A 45 12.74 6.85 -3.67
C SER A 45 13.12 6.68 -2.19
N GLU A 46 14.38 6.33 -1.91
CA GLU A 46 14.86 6.04 -0.54
C GLU A 46 14.67 7.19 0.47
N TYR A 47 14.46 8.42 0.00
CA TYR A 47 14.19 9.62 0.81
C TYR A 47 12.91 10.34 0.38
N ASP A 48 11.93 9.60 -0.15
CA ASP A 48 10.66 10.20 -0.55
C ASP A 48 9.86 10.61 0.71
N ILE A 49 9.77 11.92 0.95
CA ILE A 49 9.05 12.52 2.07
C ILE A 49 7.61 12.90 1.71
N ARG A 50 7.12 12.50 0.53
CA ARG A 50 5.79 12.90 0.11
C ARG A 50 4.74 12.26 0.99
N GLU A 51 3.71 13.04 1.27
CA GLU A 51 2.57 12.59 2.05
C GLU A 51 1.78 11.52 1.29
N ILE A 52 1.46 10.43 1.98
CA ILE A 52 0.56 9.40 1.48
C ILE A 52 -0.85 9.62 2.05
N ASP A 53 -1.84 8.92 1.51
CA ASP A 53 -3.12 8.85 2.17
C ASP A 53 -3.04 7.86 3.34
N GLU A 54 -3.03 8.38 4.57
CA GLU A 54 -2.88 7.58 5.79
C GLU A 54 -4.07 6.64 6.00
N GLU A 55 -5.30 7.09 5.76
CA GLU A 55 -6.50 6.24 5.92
C GLU A 55 -6.44 5.05 4.95
N LEU A 56 -6.09 5.30 3.68
CA LEU A 56 -5.92 4.25 2.67
C LEU A 56 -4.81 3.27 3.05
N TYR A 57 -3.69 3.77 3.59
CA TYR A 57 -2.59 2.93 4.05
C TYR A 57 -2.99 2.03 5.22
N LEU A 58 -3.65 2.59 6.24
CA LEU A 58 -4.10 1.84 7.41
C LEU A 58 -5.14 0.78 7.01
N GLU A 59 -6.07 1.12 6.12
CA GLU A 59 -7.08 0.19 5.63
C GLU A 59 -6.46 -0.93 4.79
N LEU A 60 -5.56 -0.59 3.85
CA LEU A 60 -4.80 -1.56 3.08
C LEU A 60 -4.01 -2.50 3.98
N LEU A 61 -3.30 -1.95 4.97
CA LEU A 61 -2.49 -2.71 5.90
C LEU A 61 -3.35 -3.68 6.71
N ARG A 62 -4.50 -3.22 7.20
CA ARG A 62 -5.45 -4.03 7.96
C ARG A 62 -5.98 -5.19 7.11
N GLU A 63 -6.45 -4.90 5.89
CA GLU A 63 -6.99 -5.93 4.99
C GLU A 63 -5.92 -6.93 4.56
N PHE A 64 -4.69 -6.46 4.33
CA PHE A 64 -3.56 -7.31 3.98
C PHE A 64 -3.15 -8.22 5.14
N LYS A 65 -3.08 -7.68 6.38
CA LYS A 65 -2.78 -8.46 7.59
C LYS A 65 -3.91 -9.45 7.92
N SER A 66 -5.16 -9.12 7.62
CA SER A 66 -6.31 -10.03 7.83
C SER A 66 -6.39 -11.17 6.80
N ASN A 67 -5.71 -11.04 5.65
CA ASN A 67 -5.67 -12.04 4.57
C ASN A 67 -4.35 -12.84 4.52
N ILE A 68 -3.47 -12.71 5.52
CA ILE A 68 -2.18 -13.41 5.65
C ILE A 68 -2.24 -14.50 6.71
#